data_AF-A0A973GX13-F1
#
_entry.id   AF-A0A973GX13-F1
#
_cell.length_a   1.000
_cell.length_b   1.000
_cell.length_c   1.000
_cell.angle_alpha   90.00
_cell.angle_beta   90.00
_cell.angle_gamma   90.00
#
_symmetry.space_group_name_H-M   'P 1'
#
loop_
_entity.id
_entity.type
_entity.pdbx_description
1 polymer ?
#
loop_
_entity_poly.entity_id
_entity_poly.type
_entity_poly.pdbx_seq_one_letter_code
_entity_poly.pdbx_strand_id
1 'polypeptide(L)'
;MLLQTNNVKNESRFFRFNNKPIWIAFFDELLNSLYHSEIAILELPQYFKLYKQFQDRMISVKDYGLSPFMDEFIPISVLIQNETSLVFYYQLTRSLYYIDLNFNLKRYSLCKDLCQIQPLKDDLKTLAISILTQDNEQIIESFLNSELINDKVKKMLMKYKNKGIKK
;
A
#
# COMPACT_ATOMS: atom_id res chain seq x y z
N MET A 1 8.46 14.93 30.52
CA MET A 1 8.91 14.16 29.33
C MET A 1 7.91 13.08 28.90
N LEU A 2 7.14 12.45 29.82
CA LEU A 2 6.05 11.50 29.52
C LEU A 2 4.86 12.09 28.72
N LEU A 3 4.56 13.39 28.90
CA LEU A 3 3.44 14.04 28.20
C LEU A 3 3.66 14.23 26.69
N GLN A 4 4.92 14.23 26.22
CA GLN A 4 5.23 14.41 24.79
C GLN A 4 5.15 13.10 24.00
N THR A 5 5.45 11.96 24.62
CA THR A 5 5.40 10.63 23.96
C THR A 5 3.98 10.21 23.58
N ASN A 6 2.98 10.61 24.37
CA ASN A 6 1.58 10.26 24.10
C ASN A 6 1.03 10.98 22.86
N ASN A 7 1.45 12.23 22.63
CA ASN A 7 1.05 12.98 21.43
C ASN A 7 1.63 12.34 20.15
N VAL A 8 2.91 11.97 20.18
CA VAL A 8 3.57 11.31 19.04
C VAL A 8 2.94 9.94 18.72
N LYS A 9 2.56 9.18 19.74
CA LYS A 9 1.87 7.89 19.55
C LYS A 9 0.48 8.06 18.92
N ASN A 10 -0.27 9.07 19.33
CA ASN A 10 -1.61 9.34 18.79
C ASN A 10 -1.56 9.81 17.32
N GLU A 11 -0.46 10.42 16.89
CA GLU A 11 -0.23 10.83 15.49
C GLU A 11 0.42 9.73 14.64
N SER A 12 0.93 8.68 15.27
CA SER A 12 1.60 7.58 14.57
C SER A 12 0.60 6.69 13.84
N ARG A 13 0.95 6.28 12.63
CA ARG A 13 0.15 5.33 11.86
C ARG A 13 0.27 3.95 12.49
N PHE A 14 -0.84 3.22 12.51
CA PHE A 14 -0.91 1.82 12.87
C PHE A 14 -1.87 1.12 11.92
N PHE A 15 -1.79 -0.19 11.84
CA PHE A 15 -2.77 -1.02 11.11
C PHE A 15 -3.37 -2.05 12.05
N ARG A 16 -4.48 -2.67 11.67
CA ARG A 16 -5.13 -3.71 12.47
C ARG A 16 -4.85 -5.09 11.88
N PHE A 17 -4.50 -6.01 12.77
CA PHE A 17 -4.38 -7.43 12.46
C PHE A 17 -5.02 -8.23 13.58
N ASN A 18 -5.90 -9.18 13.25
CA ASN A 18 -6.68 -9.94 14.23
C ASN A 18 -7.35 -9.04 15.30
N ASN A 19 -7.94 -7.91 14.87
CA ASN A 19 -8.54 -6.87 15.70
C ASN A 19 -7.61 -6.15 16.70
N LYS A 20 -6.29 -6.37 16.63
CA LYS A 20 -5.30 -5.69 17.47
C LYS A 20 -4.54 -4.63 16.67
N PRO A 21 -4.18 -3.49 17.30
CA PRO A 21 -3.36 -2.48 16.64
C PRO A 21 -1.90 -2.94 16.55
N ILE A 22 -1.33 -2.83 15.35
CA ILE A 22 0.06 -3.12 15.02
C ILE A 22 0.74 -1.78 14.69
N TRP A 23 1.74 -1.44 15.50
CA TRP A 23 2.51 -0.21 15.40
C TRP A 23 3.86 -0.44 14.72
N ILE A 24 4.37 -1.67 14.78
CA ILE A 24 5.66 -2.09 14.24
C ILE A 24 5.42 -3.32 13.35
N ALA A 25 5.53 -3.14 12.04
CA ALA A 25 5.14 -4.13 11.02
C ALA A 25 6.03 -5.39 10.95
N PHE A 26 7.18 -5.40 11.61
CA PHE A 26 8.09 -6.55 11.66
C PHE A 26 8.12 -7.23 13.04
N PHE A 27 7.30 -6.77 13.99
CA PHE A 27 7.12 -7.42 15.29
C PHE A 27 5.92 -8.34 15.23
N ASP A 28 5.88 -9.43 16.00
CA ASP A 28 4.66 -10.21 16.13
C ASP A 28 3.57 -9.52 16.99
N GLU A 29 2.41 -10.17 17.12
CA GLU A 29 1.26 -9.63 17.87
C GLU A 29 1.58 -9.36 19.35
N LEU A 30 2.38 -10.21 20.02
CA LEU A 30 2.67 -10.04 21.44
C LEU A 30 3.57 -8.82 21.64
N LEU A 31 4.61 -8.69 20.81
CA LEU A 31 5.49 -7.53 20.82
C LEU A 31 4.73 -6.22 20.59
N ASN A 32 3.83 -6.20 19.60
CA ASN A 32 2.97 -5.05 19.35
C ASN A 32 2.01 -4.77 20.50
N SER A 33 1.50 -5.81 21.17
CA SER A 33 0.65 -5.65 22.35
C SER A 33 1.41 -5.05 23.54
N LEU A 34 2.67 -5.48 23.76
CA LEU A 34 3.55 -4.91 24.78
C LEU A 34 3.87 -3.43 24.49
N TYR A 35 4.12 -3.09 23.22
CA TYR A 35 4.31 -1.70 22.79
C TYR A 35 3.04 -0.86 22.97
N HIS A 36 1.89 -1.40 22.57
CA HIS A 36 0.61 -0.70 22.63
C HIS A 36 0.16 -0.42 24.08
N SER A 37 0.31 -1.41 24.96
CA SER A 37 -0.18 -1.37 26.34
C SER A 37 0.59 -0.44 27.28
N GLU A 38 1.69 0.19 26.82
CA GLU A 38 2.54 1.06 27.66
C GLU A 38 2.93 0.40 28.98
N ILE A 39 2.95 -0.94 29.06
CA ILE A 39 3.65 -1.62 30.13
C ILE A 39 5.05 -1.03 30.09
N ALA A 40 5.55 -0.53 31.22
CA ALA A 40 6.86 0.08 31.31
C ALA A 40 7.91 -0.92 30.84
N ILE A 41 8.14 -0.94 29.52
CA ILE A 41 9.10 -1.78 28.83
C ILE A 41 10.48 -1.51 29.46
N LEU A 42 10.70 -0.31 30.00
CA LEU A 42 11.94 0.09 30.61
C LEU A 42 12.20 -0.48 32.03
N GLU A 43 11.23 -1.12 32.70
CA GLU A 43 11.40 -1.57 34.09
C GLU A 43 11.49 -3.09 34.30
N LEU A 44 11.39 -3.91 33.24
CA LEU A 44 11.33 -5.36 33.40
C LEU A 44 12.59 -6.07 32.86
N PRO A 45 13.15 -7.06 33.59
CA PRO A 45 14.13 -8.01 33.06
C PRO A 45 13.67 -8.71 31.76
N GLN A 46 12.34 -8.79 31.57
CA GLN A 46 11.70 -9.29 30.35
C GLN A 46 11.98 -8.41 29.14
N TYR A 47 12.18 -7.10 29.31
CA TYR A 47 12.61 -6.22 28.22
C TYR A 47 14.05 -6.48 27.79
N PHE A 48 14.97 -6.77 28.72
CA PHE A 48 16.33 -7.15 28.32
C PHE A 48 16.36 -8.49 27.59
N LYS A 49 15.47 -9.42 27.97
CA LYS A 49 15.27 -10.68 27.24
C LYS A 49 14.68 -10.44 25.84
N LEU A 50 13.69 -9.55 25.74
CA LEU A 50 13.11 -9.08 24.49
C LEU A 50 14.15 -8.37 23.61
N TYR A 51 14.92 -7.41 24.13
CA TYR A 51 15.94 -6.68 23.41
C TYR A 51 17.09 -7.57 22.90
N LYS A 52 17.40 -8.65 23.63
CA LYS A 52 18.42 -9.63 23.18
C LYS A 52 17.88 -10.68 22.20
N GLN A 53 16.57 -10.93 22.19
CA GLN A 53 15.93 -12.02 21.41
C GLN A 53 14.79 -11.55 20.49
N PHE A 54 14.61 -10.25 20.26
CA PHE A 54 13.51 -9.74 19.43
C PHE A 54 13.63 -10.19 17.98
N GLN A 55 14.87 -10.44 17.52
CA GLN A 55 15.16 -10.94 16.18
C GLN A 55 14.44 -12.27 15.92
N ASP A 56 14.39 -13.15 16.92
CA ASP A 56 13.68 -14.44 16.85
C ASP A 56 12.16 -14.27 16.78
N ARG A 57 11.67 -13.07 17.10
CA ARG A 57 10.25 -12.70 17.09
C ARG A 57 9.93 -11.68 16.00
N MET A 58 10.89 -11.43 15.11
CA MET A 58 10.63 -10.69 13.90
C MET A 58 9.86 -11.59 12.94
N ILE A 59 8.75 -11.08 12.45
CA ILE A 59 7.92 -11.79 11.47
C ILE A 59 8.02 -11.08 10.12
N SER A 60 7.67 -11.79 9.06
CA SER A 60 7.57 -11.16 7.76
C SER A 60 6.40 -10.20 7.76
N VAL A 61 6.54 -9.02 7.14
CA VAL A 61 5.38 -8.15 6.87
C VAL A 61 4.32 -8.90 6.07
N LYS A 62 4.72 -9.94 5.31
CA LYS A 62 3.80 -10.80 4.57
C LYS A 62 2.82 -11.57 5.46
N ASP A 63 3.20 -11.84 6.70
CA ASP A 63 2.36 -12.55 7.67
C ASP A 63 1.13 -11.70 8.08
N TYR A 64 1.20 -10.38 7.85
CA TYR A 64 0.08 -9.45 8.02
C TYR A 64 -0.83 -9.31 6.79
N GLY A 65 -0.52 -10.01 5.69
CA GLY A 65 -1.27 -9.90 4.44
C GLY A 65 -1.31 -8.45 3.93
N LEU A 66 -2.50 -8.01 3.53
CA LEU A 66 -2.69 -6.67 2.95
C LEU A 66 -3.00 -5.57 3.98
N SER A 67 -3.15 -5.90 5.27
CA SER A 67 -3.50 -4.92 6.32
C SER A 67 -2.60 -3.67 6.34
N PRO A 68 -1.25 -3.78 6.19
CA PRO A 68 -0.39 -2.59 6.17
C PRO A 68 -0.71 -1.62 5.02
N PHE A 69 -1.24 -2.13 3.91
CA PHE A 69 -1.64 -1.31 2.77
C PHE A 69 -3.05 -0.74 2.96
N MET A 70 -4.00 -1.56 3.41
CA MET A 70 -5.40 -1.18 3.61
C MET A 70 -5.55 -0.04 4.63
N ASP A 71 -4.77 -0.08 5.71
CA ASP A 71 -4.78 0.97 6.75
C ASP A 71 -3.80 2.12 6.46
N GLU A 72 -3.25 2.18 5.24
CA GLU A 72 -2.30 3.22 4.80
C GLU A 72 -1.14 3.45 5.79
N PHE A 73 -0.64 2.36 6.41
CA PHE A 73 0.53 2.39 7.29
C PHE A 73 1.75 2.96 6.55
N ILE A 74 1.81 2.69 5.25
CA ILE A 74 2.74 3.28 4.29
C ILE A 74 2.08 4.54 3.67
N PRO A 75 2.82 5.61 3.31
CA PRO A 75 2.26 6.82 2.69
C PRO A 75 1.77 6.59 1.25
N ILE A 76 0.69 5.84 1.12
CA ILE A 76 -0.05 5.54 -0.10
C ILE A 76 -1.50 6.03 0.04
N SER A 77 -2.24 6.03 -1.06
CA SER A 77 -3.70 6.28 -1.03
C SER A 77 -4.42 5.09 -1.65
N VAL A 78 -5.16 4.34 -0.85
CA VAL A 78 -5.95 3.21 -1.33
C VAL A 78 -7.16 3.75 -2.10
N LEU A 79 -7.34 3.26 -3.34
CA LEU A 79 -8.39 3.75 -4.23
C LEU A 79 -9.57 2.79 -4.34
N ILE A 80 -9.26 1.49 -4.39
CA ILE A 80 -10.23 0.40 -4.40
C ILE A 80 -9.59 -0.88 -3.87
N GLN A 81 -10.39 -1.73 -3.24
CA GLN A 81 -9.96 -3.03 -2.73
C GLN A 81 -11.10 -4.05 -2.79
N ASN A 82 -10.74 -5.32 -2.76
CA ASN A 82 -11.62 -6.45 -2.48
C ASN A 82 -10.95 -7.33 -1.40
N GLU A 83 -11.49 -8.53 -1.18
CA GLU A 83 -10.98 -9.45 -0.16
C GLU A 83 -9.55 -9.95 -0.44
N THR A 84 -9.13 -9.97 -1.70
CA THR A 84 -7.89 -10.64 -2.14
C THR A 84 -6.84 -9.72 -2.74
N SER A 85 -7.17 -8.46 -2.98
CA SER A 85 -6.31 -7.51 -3.69
C SER A 85 -6.76 -6.07 -3.48
N LEU A 86 -5.86 -5.14 -3.77
CA LEU A 86 -6.16 -3.72 -3.76
C LEU A 86 -5.36 -2.96 -4.80
N VAL A 87 -5.86 -1.77 -5.13
CA VAL A 87 -5.17 -0.81 -5.97
C VAL A 87 -4.99 0.49 -5.21
N PHE A 88 -3.75 0.98 -5.19
CA PHE A 88 -3.38 2.20 -4.50
C PHE A 88 -2.56 3.12 -5.41
N TYR A 89 -2.60 4.41 -5.09
CA TYR A 89 -1.74 5.40 -5.70
C TYR A 89 -0.57 5.73 -4.78
N TYR A 90 0.63 5.83 -5.36
CA TYR A 90 1.82 6.25 -4.63
C TYR A 90 2.42 7.52 -5.21
N GLN A 91 2.22 8.64 -4.50
CA GLN A 91 2.57 9.99 -4.94
C GLN A 91 4.05 10.12 -5.35
N LEU A 92 4.99 9.50 -4.61
CA LEU A 92 6.43 9.63 -4.91
C LEU A 92 6.80 9.06 -6.28
N THR A 93 6.12 8.00 -6.70
CA THR A 93 6.36 7.36 -8.01
C THR A 93 5.34 7.74 -9.06
N ARG A 94 4.33 8.55 -8.70
CA ARG A 94 3.18 8.94 -9.54
C ARG A 94 2.63 7.74 -10.32
N SER A 95 2.37 6.66 -9.61
CA SER A 95 1.99 5.39 -10.23
C SER A 95 0.85 4.77 -9.44
N LEU A 96 -0.02 4.07 -10.16
CA LEU A 96 -0.97 3.14 -9.58
C LEU A 96 -0.28 1.79 -9.40
N TYR A 97 -0.55 1.13 -8.28
CA TYR A 97 -0.04 -0.20 -7.98
C TYR A 97 -1.20 -1.12 -7.68
N TYR A 98 -1.13 -2.32 -8.25
CA TYR A 98 -1.96 -3.45 -7.86
C TYR A 98 -1.13 -4.40 -7.02
N ILE A 99 -1.70 -4.91 -5.95
CA ILE A 99 -1.10 -5.97 -5.13
C ILE A 99 -2.19 -6.97 -4.73
N ASP A 100 -1.85 -8.26 -4.76
CA ASP A 100 -2.70 -9.35 -4.28
C ASP A 100 -2.17 -9.95 -2.95
N LEU A 101 -2.92 -10.88 -2.37
CA LEU A 101 -2.52 -11.61 -1.15
C LEU A 101 -1.19 -12.37 -1.28
N ASN A 102 -0.78 -12.70 -2.51
CA ASN A 102 0.51 -13.36 -2.78
C ASN A 102 1.66 -12.36 -2.94
N PHE A 103 1.40 -11.06 -2.74
CA PHE A 103 2.35 -9.97 -2.93
C PHE A 103 2.85 -9.83 -4.38
N ASN A 104 2.03 -10.23 -5.37
CA ASN A 104 2.29 -9.93 -6.78
C ASN A 104 2.03 -8.46 -7.05
N LEU A 105 3.10 -7.67 -7.08
CA LEU A 105 3.04 -6.23 -7.31
C LEU A 105 3.11 -5.90 -8.80
N LYS A 106 2.08 -5.23 -9.33
CA LYS A 106 2.10 -4.64 -10.67
C LYS A 106 2.06 -3.13 -10.57
N ARG A 107 2.88 -2.46 -11.38
CA ARG A 107 2.97 -1.00 -11.41
C ARG A 107 2.46 -0.46 -12.75
N TYR A 108 1.62 0.55 -12.68
CA TYR A 108 1.12 1.31 -13.81
C TYR A 108 1.57 2.77 -13.66
N SER A 109 2.57 3.15 -14.46
CA SER A 109 3.15 4.49 -14.36
C SER A 109 2.25 5.51 -15.05
N LEU A 110 1.93 6.59 -14.36
CA LEU A 110 1.24 7.74 -14.94
C LEU A 110 2.27 8.69 -15.56
N CYS A 111 1.81 9.61 -16.41
CA CYS A 111 2.72 10.52 -17.09
C CYS A 111 3.42 11.44 -16.08
N LYS A 112 4.76 11.48 -16.14
CA LYS A 112 5.56 12.37 -15.29
C LYS A 112 5.42 13.83 -15.73
N ASP A 113 5.25 14.08 -17.03
CA ASP A 113 5.26 15.43 -17.62
C ASP A 113 3.99 16.24 -17.33
N LEU A 114 2.93 15.61 -16.79
CA LEU A 114 1.76 16.29 -16.20
C LEU A 114 2.10 16.99 -14.87
N CYS A 115 3.36 17.42 -14.68
CA CYS A 115 3.98 17.97 -13.47
C CYS A 115 3.19 19.08 -12.74
N GLN A 116 2.14 19.63 -13.34
CA GLN A 116 1.32 20.72 -12.81
C GLN A 116 -0.11 20.28 -12.44
N ILE A 117 -0.56 19.12 -12.89
CA ILE A 117 -1.93 18.64 -12.65
C ILE A 117 -1.85 17.51 -11.65
N GLN A 118 -2.23 17.79 -10.41
CA GLN A 118 -2.47 16.74 -9.42
C GLN A 118 -3.69 15.96 -9.91
N PRO A 119 -3.56 14.64 -10.16
CA PRO A 119 -4.68 13.85 -10.69
C PRO A 119 -5.85 13.91 -9.71
N LEU A 120 -7.06 14.13 -10.24
CA LEU A 120 -8.26 14.11 -9.40
C LEU A 120 -8.45 12.69 -8.86
N LYS A 121 -8.95 12.61 -7.64
CA LYS A 121 -9.19 11.32 -6.97
C LYS A 121 -10.12 10.43 -7.80
N ASP A 122 -11.09 11.01 -8.51
CA ASP A 122 -12.05 10.28 -9.33
C ASP A 122 -11.41 9.72 -10.62
N ASP A 123 -10.49 10.45 -11.24
CA ASP A 123 -9.73 9.95 -12.40
C ASP A 123 -8.88 8.73 -12.02
N LEU A 124 -8.19 8.83 -10.89
CA LEU A 124 -7.41 7.73 -10.33
C LEU A 124 -8.30 6.53 -10.00
N LYS A 125 -9.48 6.77 -9.41
CA LYS A 125 -10.42 5.71 -9.02
C LYS A 125 -10.96 4.96 -10.24
N THR A 126 -11.22 5.66 -11.34
CA THR A 126 -11.67 5.06 -12.60
C THR A 126 -10.63 4.09 -13.16
N LEU A 127 -9.35 4.50 -13.21
CA LEU A 127 -8.26 3.61 -13.60
C LEU A 127 -8.06 2.47 -12.59
N ALA A 128 -8.23 2.74 -11.29
CA ALA A 128 -8.06 1.73 -10.27
C ALA A 128 -9.11 0.62 -10.35
N ILE A 129 -10.37 0.96 -10.68
CA ILE A 129 -11.44 -0.02 -10.92
C ILE A 129 -11.07 -0.97 -12.06
N SER A 130 -10.60 -0.43 -13.19
CA SER A 130 -10.20 -1.28 -14.33
C SER A 130 -8.96 -2.12 -14.01
N ILE A 131 -7.99 -1.59 -13.27
CA ILE A 131 -6.83 -2.36 -12.80
C ILE A 131 -7.26 -3.50 -11.88
N LEU A 132 -8.25 -3.30 -11.00
CA LEU A 132 -8.68 -4.34 -10.07
C LEU A 132 -9.25 -5.58 -10.79
N THR A 133 -9.83 -5.42 -11.99
CA THR A 133 -10.38 -6.55 -12.77
C THR A 133 -9.29 -7.46 -13.33
N GLN A 134 -8.04 -6.98 -13.43
CA GLN A 134 -6.91 -7.67 -14.05
C GLN A 134 -7.14 -8.07 -15.52
N ASP A 135 -8.17 -7.50 -16.16
CA ASP A 135 -8.44 -7.66 -17.59
C ASP A 135 -7.62 -6.63 -18.37
N ASN A 136 -6.63 -7.13 -19.12
CA ASN A 136 -5.73 -6.28 -19.90
C ASN A 136 -6.47 -5.42 -20.92
N GLU A 137 -7.57 -5.89 -21.51
CA GLU A 137 -8.33 -5.11 -22.50
C GLU A 137 -9.02 -3.92 -21.84
N GLN A 138 -9.70 -4.17 -20.71
CA GLN A 138 -10.36 -3.11 -19.93
C GLN A 138 -9.36 -2.11 -19.38
N ILE A 139 -8.21 -2.58 -18.89
CA ILE A 139 -7.14 -1.71 -18.41
C ILE A 139 -6.66 -0.82 -19.55
N ILE A 140 -6.32 -1.40 -20.70
CA ILE A 140 -5.83 -0.63 -21.86
C ILE A 140 -6.87 0.41 -22.30
N GLU A 141 -8.14 0.03 -22.41
CA GLU A 141 -9.22 0.94 -22.79
C GLU A 141 -9.36 2.10 -21.80
N SER A 142 -9.34 1.80 -20.50
CA SER A 142 -9.39 2.79 -19.43
C SER A 142 -8.22 3.78 -19.49
N PHE A 143 -7.00 3.28 -19.74
CA PHE A 143 -5.82 4.12 -19.92
C PHE A 143 -5.87 4.99 -21.18
N LEU A 144 -6.35 4.44 -22.31
CA LEU A 144 -6.49 5.21 -23.56
C LEU A 144 -7.46 6.41 -23.41
N ASN A 145 -8.54 6.20 -22.65
CA ASN A 145 -9.56 7.21 -22.37
C ASN A 145 -9.15 8.20 -21.27
N SER A 146 -8.06 7.94 -20.55
CA SER A 146 -7.57 8.80 -19.47
C SER A 146 -6.64 9.91 -19.98
N GLU A 147 -6.71 11.08 -19.36
CA GLU A 147 -5.73 12.17 -19.55
C GLU A 147 -4.47 11.99 -18.70
N LEU A 148 -4.42 10.98 -17.84
CA LEU A 148 -3.31 10.72 -16.91
C LEU A 148 -2.08 10.07 -17.57
N ILE A 149 -2.16 9.76 -18.87
CA ILE A 149 -1.04 9.28 -19.69
C ILE A 149 -0.87 10.17 -20.93
N ASN A 150 0.38 10.34 -21.37
CA ASN A 150 0.65 11.13 -22.57
C ASN A 150 0.30 10.38 -23.86
N ASP A 151 0.20 11.14 -24.95
CA ASP A 151 -0.09 10.63 -26.29
C ASP A 151 0.92 9.59 -26.78
N LYS A 152 2.18 9.68 -26.33
CA LYS A 152 3.22 8.69 -26.68
C LYS A 152 2.85 7.31 -26.13
N VAL A 153 2.42 7.25 -24.87
CA VAL A 153 1.93 6.02 -24.24
C VAL A 153 0.62 5.59 -24.88
N LYS A 154 -0.34 6.50 -25.14
CA LYS A 154 -1.58 6.16 -25.85
C LYS A 154 -1.33 5.51 -27.21
N LYS A 155 -0.40 6.07 -28.01
CA LYS A 155 0.02 5.49 -29.30
C LYS A 155 0.65 4.10 -29.13
N MET A 156 1.41 3.88 -28.07
CA MET A 156 2.00 2.57 -27.76
C MET A 156 0.93 1.53 -27.39
N LEU A 157 -0.02 1.91 -26.53
CA LEU A 157 -1.15 1.07 -26.13
C LEU A 157 -2.07 0.72 -27.31
N MET A 158 -2.37 1.69 -28.19
CA MET A 158 -3.14 1.43 -29.41
C MET A 158 -2.44 0.42 -30.33
N LYS A 159 -1.11 0.53 -30.51
CA LYS A 159 -0.33 -0.44 -31.28
C LYS A 159 -0.37 -1.84 -30.66
N TYR A 160 -0.33 -1.93 -29.33
CA TYR A 160 -0.43 -3.20 -28.61
C TYR A 160 -1.81 -3.84 -28.82
N LYS A 161 -2.89 -3.07 -28.63
CA LYS A 161 -4.28 -3.51 -28.89
C LYS A 161 -4.46 -4.06 -30.32
N ASN A 162 -3.96 -3.33 -31.32
CA ASN A 162 -4.08 -3.72 -32.74
C ASN A 162 -3.24 -4.95 -33.13
N LYS A 163 -2.19 -5.28 -32.36
CA LYS A 163 -1.41 -6.52 -32.56
C LYS A 163 -2.11 -7.75 -31.98
N GLY A 164 -2.88 -7.59 -30.90
CA GLY A 164 -3.68 -8.66 -30.29
C GLY A 164 -4.82 -9.12 -31.20
N ILE A 165 -5.46 -8.19 -31.92
CA ILE A 165 -6.57 -8.46 -32.87
C ILE A 165 -6.11 -9.25 -34.12
N LYS A 166 -4.80 -9.30 -34.39
CA LYS A 166 -4.22 -9.98 -35.58
C LYS A 166 -3.78 -11.43 -35.32
N LYS A 167 -4.11 -12.00 -34.18
CA LYS A 167 -3.92 -13.42 -33.85
C LYS A 167 -5.26 -14.10 -33.68
#